data_AF-A0A372M3X9-F1
#
_entry.id   AF-A0A372M3X9-F1
#
_cell.length_a   1.000
_cell.length_b   1.000
_cell.length_c   1.000
_cell.angle_alpha   90.00
_cell.angle_beta   90.00
_cell.angle_gamma   90.00
#
_symmetry.space_group_name_H-M   'P 1'
#
loop_
_entity.id
_entity.type
_entity.pdbx_description
1 polymer ?
#
loop_
_entity_poly.entity_id
_entity_poly.type
_entity_poly.pdbx_seq_one_letter_code
_entity_poly.pdbx_strand_id
1 'polypeptide(L)'
;MNGGEAPGARAAVIADRFDLMAWHEIRAEAPELDGLARSLNRRHDHTDDLLADVFLLAYKVAPQMRERAAMHPARRVNHQVVASLADSREFAALHRETSGDPYAAALAVLAQGEALRRMLERAAEATERARRAERAGRARQEAGGTAAAGAFG
;
A
#
# COMPACT_ATOMS: atom_id res chain seq x y z
N MET A 1 23.19 -15.90 -16.40
CA MET A 1 23.86 -14.92 -15.51
C MET A 1 22.78 -14.09 -14.83
N ASN A 2 22.93 -13.89 -13.53
CA ASN A 2 21.93 -13.49 -12.52
C ASN A 2 21.07 -12.25 -12.85
N GLY A 3 19.74 -12.43 -12.84
CA GLY A 3 18.75 -11.35 -12.74
C GLY A 3 18.01 -11.44 -11.41
N GLY A 4 18.74 -11.41 -10.29
CA GLY A 4 18.12 -11.24 -8.98
C GLY A 4 17.65 -9.80 -8.90
N GLU A 5 16.34 -9.55 -9.10
CA GLU A 5 15.73 -8.29 -8.67
C GLU A 5 16.17 -8.06 -7.23
N ALA A 6 16.90 -6.96 -6.97
CA ALA A 6 17.18 -6.56 -5.60
C ALA A 6 15.83 -6.54 -4.87
N PRO A 7 15.67 -7.24 -3.73
CA PRO A 7 14.37 -7.33 -3.09
C PRO A 7 14.03 -5.92 -2.59
N GLY A 8 13.18 -5.22 -3.34
CA GLY A 8 12.74 -3.88 -2.99
C GLY A 8 12.13 -3.86 -1.59
N ALA A 9 12.13 -2.70 -0.96
CA ALA A 9 11.61 -2.56 0.40
C ALA A 9 10.11 -2.91 0.47
N ARG A 10 9.70 -3.50 1.60
CA ARG A 10 8.30 -3.87 1.84
C ARG A 10 7.50 -2.79 2.56
N ALA A 11 8.14 -2.08 3.49
CA ALA A 11 7.58 -0.95 4.21
C ALA A 11 7.74 0.35 3.42
N ALA A 12 6.72 1.20 3.41
CA ALA A 12 6.75 2.54 2.83
C ALA A 12 7.32 3.57 3.81
N VAL A 13 7.11 3.40 5.12
CA VAL A 13 7.67 4.27 6.15
C VAL A 13 9.02 3.72 6.61
N ILE A 14 9.99 4.61 6.80
CA ILE A 14 11.30 4.25 7.34
C ILE A 14 11.17 4.09 8.86
N ALA A 15 11.48 2.90 9.35
CA ALA A 15 11.40 2.55 10.76
C ALA A 15 12.68 1.85 11.22
N ASP A 16 13.06 2.10 12.47
CA ASP A 16 14.08 1.34 13.18
C ASP A 16 13.46 0.20 13.99
N ARG A 17 14.27 -0.47 14.81
CA ARG A 17 13.80 -1.60 15.62
C ARG A 17 12.83 -1.18 16.73
N PHE A 18 13.01 -0.01 17.34
CA PHE A 18 12.15 0.47 18.42
C PHE A 18 10.78 0.87 17.90
N ASP A 19 10.74 1.52 16.74
CA ASP A 19 9.52 1.81 16.00
C ASP A 19 8.68 0.53 15.76
N LEU A 20 9.35 -0.54 15.29
CA LEU A 20 8.70 -1.82 15.04
C LEU A 20 8.28 -2.54 16.32
N MET A 21 9.05 -2.41 17.41
CA MET A 21 8.65 -2.94 18.71
C MET A 21 7.35 -2.29 19.20
N ALA A 22 7.22 -0.97 19.12
CA ALA A 22 5.99 -0.26 19.48
C ALA A 22 4.78 -0.76 18.68
N TRP A 23 4.95 -1.01 17.37
CA TRP A 23 3.90 -1.62 16.54
C TRP A 23 3.53 -3.04 16.99
N HIS A 24 4.53 -3.88 17.27
CA HIS A 24 4.28 -5.26 17.68
C HIS A 24 3.61 -5.35 19.04
N GLU A 25 4.02 -4.51 20.00
CA GLU A 25 3.42 -4.42 21.33
C GLU A 25 1.95 -3.98 21.23
N ILE A 26 1.68 -2.85 20.57
CA ILE A 26 0.29 -2.35 20.49
C ILE A 26 -0.61 -3.29 19.70
N ARG A 27 -0.09 -3.96 18.67
CA ARG A 27 -0.85 -4.95 17.91
C ARG A 27 -1.21 -6.17 18.75
N ALA A 28 -0.33 -6.60 19.66
CA ALA A 28 -0.61 -7.70 20.57
C ALA A 28 -1.71 -7.34 21.59
N GLU A 29 -1.85 -6.06 21.93
CA GLU A 29 -2.81 -5.56 22.92
C GLU A 29 -4.17 -5.16 22.33
N ALA A 30 -4.23 -4.81 21.04
CA ALA A 30 -5.43 -4.30 20.37
C ALA A 30 -6.00 -5.30 19.33
N PRO A 31 -6.90 -6.22 19.73
CA PRO A 31 -7.47 -7.24 18.82
C PRO A 31 -8.29 -6.64 17.66
N GLU A 32 -8.75 -5.40 17.78
CA GLU A 32 -9.42 -4.66 16.72
C GLU A 32 -8.53 -4.45 15.50
N LEU A 33 -7.21 -4.28 15.70
CA LEU A 33 -6.24 -4.17 14.60
C LEU A 33 -6.16 -5.47 13.80
N ASP A 34 -6.21 -6.63 14.46
CA ASP A 34 -6.29 -7.92 13.78
C ASP A 34 -7.63 -8.12 13.06
N GLY A 35 -8.73 -7.63 13.66
CA GLY A 35 -10.03 -7.55 12.99
C GLY A 35 -9.96 -6.76 11.68
N LEU A 36 -9.34 -5.57 11.72
CA LEU A 36 -9.13 -4.73 10.56
C LEU A 36 -8.23 -5.43 9.52
N ALA A 37 -7.07 -5.95 9.93
CA ALA A 37 -6.13 -6.66 9.06
C ALA A 37 -6.81 -7.82 8.33
N ARG A 38 -7.52 -8.69 9.06
CA ARG A 38 -8.31 -9.78 8.46
C ARG A 38 -9.35 -9.27 7.48
N SER A 39 -10.03 -8.16 7.81
CA SER A 39 -11.06 -7.61 6.92
C SER A 39 -10.49 -7.12 5.59
N LEU A 40 -9.31 -6.50 5.61
CA LEU A 40 -8.62 -5.98 4.42
C LEU A 40 -7.96 -7.11 3.61
N ASN A 41 -7.31 -8.06 4.29
CA ASN A 41 -6.63 -9.22 3.68
C ASN A 41 -7.57 -10.12 2.88
N ARG A 42 -8.90 -10.05 3.09
CA ARG A 42 -9.87 -10.78 2.25
C ARG A 42 -9.87 -10.38 0.78
N ARG A 43 -9.47 -9.15 0.46
CA ARG A 43 -9.54 -8.59 -0.90
C ARG A 43 -8.24 -7.99 -1.40
N HIS A 44 -7.29 -7.73 -0.50
CA HIS A 44 -6.05 -7.04 -0.82
C HIS A 44 -4.87 -7.77 -0.17
N ASP A 45 -3.81 -7.97 -0.95
CA ASP A 45 -2.59 -8.58 -0.43
C ASP A 45 -1.81 -7.59 0.44
N HIS A 46 -1.01 -8.12 1.37
CA HIS A 46 0.01 -7.37 2.11
C HIS A 46 -0.55 -6.24 2.98
N THR A 47 -1.76 -6.40 3.51
CA THR A 47 -2.39 -5.33 4.32
C THR A 47 -1.77 -5.22 5.71
N ASP A 48 -1.13 -6.28 6.22
CA ASP A 48 -0.35 -6.20 7.46
C ASP A 48 0.81 -5.19 7.36
N ASP A 49 1.52 -5.18 6.23
CA ASP A 49 2.58 -4.20 5.97
C ASP A 49 2.00 -2.77 5.85
N LEU A 50 0.80 -2.64 5.25
CA LEU A 50 0.10 -1.36 5.16
C LEU A 50 -0.29 -0.82 6.55
N LEU A 51 -0.85 -1.66 7.42
CA LEU A 51 -1.26 -1.21 8.75
C LEU A 51 -0.06 -0.81 9.61
N ALA A 52 1.06 -1.53 9.49
CA ALA A 52 2.32 -1.12 10.11
C ALA A 52 2.78 0.25 9.60
N ASP A 53 2.77 0.49 8.29
CA ASP A 53 3.14 1.78 7.71
C ASP A 53 2.21 2.92 8.18
N VAL A 54 0.90 2.70 8.27
CA VAL A 54 -0.06 3.73 8.73
C VAL A 54 0.13 4.01 10.21
N PHE A 55 0.37 2.99 11.02
CA PHE A 55 0.72 3.15 12.44
C PHE A 55 1.98 4.00 12.59
N LEU A 56 3.05 3.66 11.88
CA LEU A 56 4.33 4.37 11.92
C LEU A 56 4.19 5.81 11.43
N LEU A 57 3.35 6.03 10.42
CA LEU A 57 3.03 7.36 9.92
C LEU A 57 2.34 8.22 10.99
N ALA A 58 1.47 7.63 11.83
CA ALA A 58 0.76 8.32 12.91
C ALA A 58 1.57 8.44 14.22
N TYR A 59 2.48 7.49 14.47
CA TYR A 59 3.23 7.37 15.73
C TYR A 59 4.51 8.22 15.72
N LYS A 60 5.27 8.21 14.62
CA LYS A 60 6.60 8.85 14.60
C LYS A 60 6.48 10.37 14.58
N VAL A 61 7.23 11.07 15.42
CA VAL A 61 7.23 12.55 15.44
C VAL A 61 7.55 13.16 14.06
N ALA A 62 8.51 12.58 13.34
CA ALA A 62 8.89 12.99 11.99
C ALA A 62 8.96 11.74 11.08
N PRO A 63 7.81 11.26 10.56
CA PRO A 63 7.80 10.08 9.72
C PRO A 63 8.47 10.39 8.38
N GLN A 64 9.35 9.51 7.93
CA GLN A 64 10.01 9.63 6.63
C GLN A 64 9.50 8.54 5.70
N MET A 65 9.05 8.94 4.53
CA MET A 65 8.64 8.01 3.49
C MET A 65 9.83 7.59 2.64
N ARG A 66 9.89 6.30 2.35
CA ARG A 66 10.81 5.74 1.35
C ARG A 66 10.34 6.14 -0.05
N GLU A 67 11.29 6.29 -0.97
CA GLU A 67 10.97 6.54 -2.38
C GLU A 67 10.23 5.36 -3.02
N ARG A 68 9.26 5.66 -3.89
CA ARG A 68 8.48 4.63 -4.60
C ARG A 68 9.35 3.72 -5.45
N ALA A 69 10.44 4.23 -6.03
CA ALA A 69 11.36 3.45 -6.86
C ALA A 69 12.11 2.37 -6.06
N ALA A 70 12.34 2.60 -4.76
CA ALA A 70 12.99 1.64 -3.87
C ALA A 70 12.04 0.57 -3.32
N MET A 71 10.73 0.69 -3.58
CA MET A 71 9.71 -0.26 -3.12
C MET A 71 9.67 -1.50 -4.00
N HIS A 72 9.45 -2.65 -3.35
CA HIS A 72 9.10 -3.88 -4.05
C HIS A 72 7.88 -3.66 -4.94
N PRO A 73 7.85 -4.16 -6.20
CA PRO A 73 6.73 -3.94 -7.12
C PRO A 73 5.35 -4.29 -6.51
N ALA A 74 5.27 -5.42 -5.81
CA ALA A 74 4.04 -5.85 -5.11
C ALA A 74 3.60 -4.94 -3.95
N ARG A 75 4.42 -3.99 -3.51
CA ARG A 75 4.16 -3.06 -2.39
C ARG A 75 3.95 -1.62 -2.83
N ARG A 76 4.07 -1.35 -4.13
CA ARG A 76 3.87 0.01 -4.67
C ARG A 76 2.45 0.53 -4.46
N VAL A 77 1.45 -0.35 -4.35
CA VAL A 77 0.07 0.04 -4.01
C VAL A 77 0.00 0.54 -2.57
N ASN A 78 0.54 -0.20 -1.61
CA ASN A 78 0.59 0.23 -0.21
C ASN A 78 1.33 1.56 -0.08
N HIS A 79 2.48 1.71 -0.74
CA HIS A 79 3.23 2.97 -0.77
C HIS A 79 2.37 4.15 -1.24
N GLN A 80 1.62 3.97 -2.34
CA GLN A 80 0.74 5.02 -2.86
C GLN A 80 -0.40 5.37 -1.88
N VAL A 81 -0.97 4.37 -1.20
CA VAL A 81 -2.01 4.59 -0.18
C VAL A 81 -1.45 5.39 0.99
N VAL A 82 -0.29 5.01 1.52
CA VAL A 82 0.38 5.69 2.63
C VAL A 82 0.77 7.12 2.24
N ALA A 83 1.29 7.34 1.03
CA ALA A 83 1.64 8.67 0.53
C ALA A 83 0.41 9.58 0.44
N SER A 84 -0.69 9.04 -0.11
CA SER A 84 -1.94 9.79 -0.23
C SER A 84 -2.56 10.13 1.13
N LEU A 85 -2.36 9.27 2.14
CA LEU A 85 -2.74 9.57 3.52
C LEU A 85 -1.85 10.67 4.11
N ALA A 86 -0.53 10.56 3.98
CA ALA A 86 0.43 11.55 4.49
C ALA A 86 0.17 12.96 3.95
N ASP A 87 -0.27 13.07 2.69
CA ASP A 87 -0.59 14.34 2.03
C ASP A 87 -1.99 14.90 2.39
N SER A 88 -2.80 14.14 3.13
CA SER A 88 -4.17 14.56 3.49
C SER A 88 -4.20 15.47 4.72
N ARG A 89 -5.10 16.47 4.71
CA ARG A 89 -5.24 17.42 5.83
C ARG A 89 -5.81 16.73 7.07
N GLU A 90 -6.71 15.78 6.86
CA GLU A 90 -7.34 14.98 7.90
C GLU A 90 -6.30 14.15 8.64
N PHE A 91 -5.41 13.49 7.91
CA PHE A 91 -4.33 12.71 8.54
C PHE A 91 -3.30 13.62 9.20
N ALA A 92 -2.95 14.77 8.60
CA ALA A 92 -2.06 15.73 9.25
C ALA A 92 -2.61 16.26 10.57
N ALA A 93 -3.94 16.36 10.72
CA ALA A 93 -4.57 16.70 12.00
C ALA A 93 -4.49 15.55 13.00
N LEU A 94 -4.81 14.34 12.57
CA LEU A 94 -4.69 13.11 13.35
C LEU A 94 -3.25 12.96 13.90
N HIS A 95 -2.25 13.13 13.03
CA HIS A 95 -0.84 12.97 13.36
C HIS A 95 -0.37 13.86 14.52
N ARG A 96 -0.88 15.08 14.60
CA ARG A 96 -0.53 16.00 15.69
C ARG A 96 -1.01 15.51 17.05
N GLU A 97 -2.13 14.78 17.07
CA GLU A 97 -2.71 14.24 18.29
C GLU A 97 -2.13 12.87 18.68
N THR A 98 -1.55 12.14 17.72
CA THR A 98 -1.07 10.76 17.93
C THR A 98 0.44 10.60 18.02
N SER A 99 1.20 11.60 17.61
CA SER A 99 2.67 11.55 17.60
C SER A 99 3.24 11.21 18.97
N GLY A 100 4.01 10.13 19.06
CA GLY A 100 4.66 9.65 20.27
C GLY A 100 3.76 8.84 21.21
N ASP A 101 2.47 8.68 20.90
CA ASP A 101 1.53 7.87 21.68
C ASP A 101 1.14 6.62 20.87
N PRO A 102 1.64 5.43 21.24
CA PRO A 102 1.30 4.18 20.54
C PRO A 102 -0.19 3.86 20.55
N TYR A 103 -0.89 4.15 21.64
CA TYR A 103 -2.32 3.83 21.76
C TYR A 103 -3.15 4.77 20.89
N ALA A 104 -2.87 6.07 20.94
CA ALA A 104 -3.54 7.04 20.08
C ALA A 104 -3.24 6.76 18.58
N ALA A 105 -2.01 6.38 18.24
CA ALA A 105 -1.65 5.97 16.89
C ALA A 105 -2.41 4.72 16.43
N ALA A 106 -2.63 3.73 17.29
CA ALA A 106 -3.46 2.57 16.96
C ALA A 106 -4.94 2.94 16.73
N LEU A 107 -5.51 3.82 17.56
CA LEU A 107 -6.86 4.34 17.34
C LEU A 107 -6.97 5.10 16.02
N ALA A 108 -5.93 5.85 15.65
CA ALA A 108 -5.83 6.50 14.35
C ALA A 108 -5.89 5.50 13.19
N VAL A 109 -5.16 4.37 13.26
CA VAL A 109 -5.24 3.31 12.24
C VAL A 109 -6.68 2.79 12.11
N LEU A 110 -7.33 2.51 13.23
CA LEU A 110 -8.72 2.01 13.25
C LEU A 110 -9.69 3.04 12.66
N ALA A 111 -9.55 4.31 13.02
CA ALA A 111 -10.37 5.40 12.49
C ALA A 111 -10.21 5.58 10.97
N GLN A 112 -9.01 5.31 10.43
CA GLN A 112 -8.73 5.34 9.00
C GLN A 112 -9.16 4.07 8.25
N GLY A 113 -9.65 3.03 8.93
CA GLY A 113 -9.95 1.72 8.32
C GLY A 113 -10.85 1.80 7.09
N GLU A 114 -11.89 2.65 7.11
CA GLU A 114 -12.78 2.81 5.97
C GLU A 114 -12.16 3.65 4.83
N ALA A 115 -11.34 4.65 5.17
CA ALA A 115 -10.58 5.39 4.17
C ALA A 115 -9.58 4.47 3.45
N LEU A 116 -8.88 3.61 4.19
CA LEU A 116 -7.96 2.61 3.67
C LEU A 116 -8.67 1.64 2.70
N ARG A 117 -9.85 1.13 3.05
CA ARG A 117 -10.66 0.28 2.17
C ARG A 117 -10.93 0.97 0.83
N ARG A 118 -11.49 2.18 0.87
CA ARG A 118 -11.80 2.94 -0.35
C ARG A 118 -10.57 3.25 -1.21
N MET A 119 -9.43 3.51 -0.58
CA MET A 119 -8.18 3.77 -1.30
C MET A 119 -7.65 2.51 -1.98
N LEU A 120 -7.68 1.36 -1.30
CA LEU A 120 -7.29 0.07 -1.85
C LEU A 120 -8.21 -0.38 -2.98
N GLU A 121 -9.53 -0.21 -2.84
CA GLU A 121 -10.50 -0.53 -3.88
C GLU A 121 -10.27 0.30 -5.14
N ARG A 122 -10.09 1.62 -5.00
CA ARG A 122 -9.77 2.50 -6.14
C ARG A 122 -8.46 2.10 -6.83
N ALA A 123 -7.45 1.69 -6.06
CA ALA A 123 -6.18 1.22 -6.62
C ALA A 123 -6.33 -0.10 -7.39
N ALA A 124 -7.13 -1.03 -6.85
CA ALA A 124 -7.43 -2.31 -7.51
C ALA A 124 -8.21 -2.10 -8.82
N GLU A 125 -9.22 -1.23 -8.81
CA GLU A 125 -9.99 -0.88 -10.01
C GLU A 125 -9.14 -0.20 -11.08
N ALA A 126 -8.24 0.70 -10.70
CA ALA A 126 -7.31 1.34 -11.62
C ALA A 126 -6.37 0.31 -12.27
N THR A 127 -5.84 -0.62 -11.47
CA THR A 127 -4.98 -1.71 -11.95
C THR A 127 -5.72 -2.63 -12.91
N GLU A 128 -6.95 -3.00 -12.61
CA GLU A 128 -7.75 -3.87 -13.47
C GLU A 128 -8.14 -3.17 -14.78
N ARG A 129 -8.48 -1.87 -14.74
CA ARG A 129 -8.72 -1.07 -15.95
C ARG A 129 -7.49 -1.00 -16.85
N ALA A 130 -6.30 -0.77 -16.28
CA ALA A 130 -5.05 -0.78 -17.04
C ALA A 130 -4.79 -2.13 -17.70
N ARG A 131 -4.95 -3.24 -16.96
CA ARG A 131 -4.80 -4.60 -17.50
C ARG A 131 -5.79 -4.89 -18.63
N ARG A 132 -7.05 -4.45 -18.51
CA ARG A 132 -8.06 -4.60 -19.59
C ARG A 132 -7.66 -3.83 -20.83
N ALA A 133 -7.18 -2.59 -20.68
CA ALA A 133 -6.71 -1.78 -21.80
C ALA A 133 -5.49 -2.41 -22.51
N GLU A 134 -4.53 -2.95 -21.74
CA GLU A 134 -3.38 -3.67 -22.29
C GLU A 134 -3.81 -4.92 -23.07
N ARG A 135 -4.71 -5.73 -22.51
CA ARG A 135 -5.25 -6.93 -23.18
C ARG A 135 -5.98 -6.55 -24.48
N ALA A 136 -6.80 -5.51 -24.47
CA ALA A 136 -7.49 -5.01 -25.66
C ALA A 136 -6.50 -4.47 -26.72
N GLY A 137 -5.43 -3.80 -26.29
CA GLY A 137 -4.37 -3.31 -27.16
C GLY A 137 -3.62 -4.45 -27.87
N ARG A 138 -3.24 -5.50 -27.12
CA ARG A 138 -2.57 -6.68 -27.68
C ARG A 138 -3.46 -7.43 -28.68
N ALA A 139 -4.73 -7.65 -28.34
CA ALA A 139 -5.68 -8.30 -29.24
C ALA A 139 -5.86 -7.53 -30.57
N ARG A 140 -5.86 -6.19 -30.53
CA ARG A 140 -5.91 -5.36 -31.74
C ARG A 140 -4.65 -5.47 -32.60
N GLN A 141 -3.47 -5.55 -31.97
CA GLN A 141 -2.19 -5.73 -32.68
C GLN A 141 -2.09 -7.11 -33.33
N GLU A 142 -2.54 -8.17 -32.65
CA GLU A 142 -2.56 -9.55 -33.17
C GLU A 142 -3.55 -9.71 -34.35
N ALA A 143 -4.73 -9.07 -34.28
CA ALA A 143 -5.70 -9.05 -35.38
C ALA A 143 -5.20 -8.24 -36.60
N GLY A 144 -4.48 -7.14 -36.38
CA GLY A 144 -3.86 -6.36 -37.46
C GLY A 144 -2.67 -7.07 -38.11
N GLY A 145 -1.86 -7.77 -37.32
CA GLY A 145 -0.71 -8.54 -37.80
C GLY A 145 -1.10 -9.80 -38.61
N THR A 146 -2.20 -10.47 -38.22
CA THR A 146 -2.72 -11.62 -38.99
C THR A 146 -3.35 -11.21 -40.32
N ALA A 147 -4.02 -10.05 -40.39
CA ALA A 147 -4.53 -9.49 -41.64
C ALA A 147 -3.41 -9.06 -42.60
N ALA A 148 -2.29 -8.54 -42.09
CA ALA A 148 -1.13 -8.17 -42.89
C ALA A 148 -0.35 -9.39 -43.44
N ALA A 149 -0.30 -10.48 -42.68
CA ALA A 149 0.34 -11.73 -43.12
C ALA A 149 -0.48 -12.51 -44.16
N GLY A 150 -1.80 -12.38 -44.16
CA GLY A 150 -2.69 -13.00 -45.15
C GLY A 150 -2.78 -12.27 -46.50
N ALA A 151 -2.22 -11.06 -46.63
CA ALA A 151 -2.28 -10.25 -47.85
C ALA A 151 -1.08 -10.46 -48.80
N PHE A 152 -0.16 -11.38 -48.48
CA PHE A 152 1.05 -11.70 -49.26
C PHE A 152 1.12 -13.15 -49.79
N GLY A 153 -0.02 -13.86 -49.87
CA GLY A 153 -0.12 -15.20 -50.46
C GLY A 153 -1.08 -15.22 -51.64
#